data_AF-A0A0R3VYZ9-F1
#
_entry.id   AF-A0A0R3VYZ9-F1
#
_cell.length_a   1.000
_cell.length_b   1.000
_cell.length_c   1.000
_cell.angle_alpha   90.00
_cell.angle_beta   90.00
_cell.angle_gamma   90.00
#
_symmetry.space_group_name_H-M   'P 1'
#
loop_
_entity.id
_entity.type
_entity.pdbx_description
1 polymer ?
#
loop_
_entity_poly.entity_id
_entity_poly.type
_entity_poly.pdbx_seq_one_letter_code
_entity_poly.pdbx_strand_id
1 'polypeptide(L)' 'MVDLSGQRPFSCAFCTKAFKHKHHLTEHERLHTGEKPFKCQRCGKRFSHSGSYSQHMSLRYRYCQASGVETK' A
#
# COMPACT_ATOMS: atom_id res chain seq x y z
N MET A 1 -4.51 -35.04 7.15
CA MET A 1 -5.03 -33.76 6.62
C MET A 1 -3.98 -32.69 6.90
N VAL A 2 -3.52 -31.93 5.91
CA VAL A 2 -2.50 -30.89 6.13
C VAL A 2 -3.20 -29.61 6.58
N ASP A 3 -2.88 -29.11 7.77
CA ASP A 3 -3.37 -27.81 8.26
C ASP A 3 -2.65 -26.67 7.52
N LEU A 4 -3.39 -25.92 6.71
CA LEU A 4 -2.88 -24.79 5.91
C LEU A 4 -3.09 -23.44 6.60
N SER A 5 -3.69 -23.42 7.81
CA SER A 5 -4.18 -22.20 8.46
C SER A 5 -3.09 -21.16 8.75
N GLY A 6 -1.85 -21.63 9.00
CA GLY A 6 -0.67 -20.81 9.25
C GLY A 6 0.27 -20.62 8.06
N GLN A 7 -0.04 -21.19 6.88
CA GLN A 7 0.89 -21.10 5.75
C GLN A 7 0.95 -19.68 5.17
N ARG A 8 2.16 -19.29 4.77
CA ARG A 8 2.47 -18.03 4.10
C ARG A 8 3.13 -18.33 2.76
N PRO A 9 2.37 -18.81 1.77
CA PRO A 9 2.93 -19.30 0.51
C PRO A 9 3.47 -18.17 -0.39
N PHE A 10 3.19 -16.91 -0.08
CA PHE A 10 3.60 -15.77 -0.89
C PHE A 10 4.81 -15.07 -0.30
N SER A 11 6.01 -15.35 -0.81
CA SER A 11 7.27 -14.74 -0.37
C SER A 11 7.64 -13.50 -1.18
N CYS A 12 8.22 -12.50 -0.52
CA CYS A 12 8.77 -11.31 -1.16
C CYS A 12 10.03 -11.63 -1.96
N ALA A 13 10.17 -11.06 -3.16
CA ALA A 13 11.37 -11.21 -3.97
C ALA A 13 12.56 -10.36 -3.48
N PHE A 14 12.29 -9.31 -2.69
CA PHE A 14 13.29 -8.33 -2.25
C PHE A 14 13.74 -8.52 -0.80
N CYS A 15 13.03 -9.33 -0.01
CA CYS A 15 13.38 -9.63 1.38
C CYS A 15 12.81 -10.97 1.84
N THR A 16 13.10 -11.38 3.07
CA THR A 16 12.70 -12.70 3.62
C THR A 16 11.26 -12.78 4.13
N LYS A 17 10.44 -11.73 3.94
CA LYS A 17 9.06 -11.71 4.44
C LYS A 17 8.12 -12.54 3.56
N ALA A 18 7.20 -13.25 4.21
CA ALA A 18 6.15 -14.02 3.55
C ALA A 18 4.75 -13.69 4.09
N PHE A 19 3.75 -13.84 3.23
CA PHE A 19 2.38 -13.40 3.45
C PHE A 19 1.39 -14.53 3.18
N LYS A 20 0.25 -14.47 3.87
CA LYS A 20 -0.87 -15.42 3.69
C LYS A 20 -1.64 -15.17 2.40
N HIS A 21 -1.70 -13.92 1.95
CA HIS A 21 -2.46 -13.51 0.77
C HIS A 21 -1.59 -12.75 -0.21
N LYS A 22 -1.80 -13.01 -1.51
CA LYS A 22 -1.07 -12.36 -2.60
C LYS A 22 -1.20 -10.83 -2.58
N HIS A 23 -2.38 -10.29 -2.27
CA HIS A 23 -2.57 -8.83 -2.24
C HIS A 23 -1.73 -8.15 -1.16
N HIS A 24 -1.53 -8.79 0.00
CA HIS A 24 -0.62 -8.29 1.04
C HIS A 24 0.84 -8.33 0.58
N LEU A 25 1.26 -9.37 -0.15
CA LEU A 25 2.58 -9.41 -0.78
C LEU A 25 2.74 -8.26 -1.79
N THR A 26 1.78 -8.08 -2.69
CA THR A 26 1.83 -7.01 -3.70
C THR A 26 1.88 -5.62 -3.06
N GLU A 27 1.09 -5.36 -2.01
CA GLU A 27 1.18 -4.09 -1.28
C GLU A 27 2.53 -3.93 -0.57
N HIS A 28 3.08 -5.00 0.00
CA HIS A 28 4.41 -4.99 0.61
C HIS A 28 5.53 -4.71 -0.40
N GLU A 29 5.48 -5.29 -1.60
CA GLU A 29 6.49 -5.07 -2.65
C GLU A 29 6.57 -3.61 -3.08
N ARG A 30 5.48 -2.84 -2.95
CA ARG A 30 5.48 -1.39 -3.20
C ARG A 30 6.40 -0.61 -2.26
N LEU A 31 6.74 -1.17 -1.10
CA LEU A 31 7.73 -0.57 -0.19
C LEU A 31 9.15 -0.65 -0.76
N HIS A 32 9.43 -1.65 -1.60
CA HIS A 32 10.72 -1.81 -2.26
C HIS A 32 10.78 -1.00 -3.56
N THR A 33 9.71 -1.02 -4.35
CA THR A 33 9.66 -0.35 -5.66
C THR A 33 9.33 1.14 -5.56
N GLY A 34 8.76 1.58 -4.43
CA GLY A 34 8.25 2.94 -4.27
C GLY A 34 6.97 3.21 -5.07
N GLU A 35 6.31 2.18 -5.61
CA GLU A 35 5.10 2.36 -6.41
C GLU A 35 3.95 2.91 -5.54
N LYS A 36 3.33 3.99 -6.03
CA LYS A 36 2.18 4.62 -5.40
C LYS A 36 1.04 4.74 -6.42
N PRO A 37 0.25 3.67 -6.66
CA PRO A 37 -0.75 3.66 -7.73
C PRO A 37 -1.94 4.56 -7.43
N PHE A 38 -2.25 4.80 -6.15
CA PHE A 38 -3.44 5.58 -5.77
C PHE A 38 -3.08 7.06 -5.68
N LYS A 39 -3.55 7.87 -6.64
CA LYS A 39 -3.33 9.33 -6.65
C LYS A 39 -4.62 10.06 -6.29
N CYS A 40 -4.54 10.94 -5.30
CA CYS A 40 -5.58 11.94 -5.08
C CYS A 40 -5.54 12.97 -6.22
N GLN A 41 -6.61 13.07 -7.00
CA GLN A 41 -6.68 14.05 -8.10
C GLN A 41 -6.79 15.50 -7.62
N ARG A 42 -7.15 15.73 -6.34
CA ARG A 42 -7.30 17.08 -5.78
C ARG A 42 -6.00 17.67 -5.24
N CYS A 43 -5.25 16.95 -4.39
CA CYS A 43 -3.97 17.42 -3.83
C CYS A 43 -2.74 16.72 -4.40
N GLY A 44 -2.90 15.80 -5.37
CA GLY A 44 -1.78 15.12 -6.02
C GLY A 44 -1.07 14.06 -5.17
N LYS A 45 -1.38 13.97 -3.88
CA LYS A 45 -0.79 12.99 -2.95
C LYS A 45 -1.00 11.57 -3.44
N ARG A 46 0.06 10.76 -3.39
CA ARG A 46 0.04 9.37 -3.84
C ARG A 46 0.15 8.42 -2.63
N PHE A 47 -0.50 7.28 -2.72
CA PHE A 47 -0.53 6.27 -1.66
C PHE A 47 -0.15 4.91 -2.25
N SER A 48 0.57 4.10 -1.47
CA SER A 48 0.92 2.73 -1.82
C SER A 48 -0.17 1.73 -1.46
N HIS A 49 -1.01 2.03 -0.46
CA HIS A 49 -2.06 1.14 0.04
C HIS A 49 -3.46 1.70 -0.22
N SER A 50 -4.39 0.79 -0.53
CA SER A 50 -5.77 1.15 -0.85
C SER A 50 -6.52 1.73 0.36
N GLY A 51 -6.34 1.14 1.55
CA GLY A 51 -6.97 1.61 2.79
C GLY A 51 -6.58 3.05 3.15
N SER A 52 -5.30 3.40 3.01
CA SER A 52 -4.81 4.76 3.24
C SER A 52 -5.41 5.77 2.25
N TYR A 53 -5.55 5.38 0.97
CA TYR A 53 -6.22 6.21 -0.03
C TYR A 53 -7.71 6.38 0.29
N SER A 54 -8.41 5.30 0.64
CA SER A 54 -9.84 5.33 0.99
C SER A 54 -10.10 6.18 2.22
N GLN A 55 -9.26 6.08 3.25
CA GLN A 55 -9.34 6.94 4.44
C GLN A 55 -9.10 8.41 4.09
N HIS A 56 -8.14 8.70 3.21
CA HIS A 56 -7.91 10.04 2.73
C HIS A 56 -9.12 10.60 1.95
N MET A 57 -9.79 9.76 1.16
CA MET A 57 -10.99 10.14 0.39
C MET A 57 -12.25 10.29 1.25
N SER A 58 -12.38 9.49 2.31
CA SER A 58 -13.53 9.53 3.22
C SER A 58 -13.54 10.75 4.13
N LEU A 59 -12.36 11.29 4.46
CA LEU A 59 -12.19 12.62 5.05
C LEU A 59 -12.47 13.69 3.99
N ARG A 60 -13.75 13.85 3.62
CA ARG A 60 -14.23 14.81 2.62
C ARG A 60 -13.60 16.18 2.81
N TYR A 61 -12.71 16.53 1.89
CA TYR A 61 -12.41 17.89 1.41
C TYR A 61 -11.97 18.99 2.38
N ARG A 62 -11.86 18.78 3.70
CA ARG A 62 -11.47 19.87 4.62
C ARG A 62 -9.96 20.07 4.81
N TYR A 63 -9.12 19.09 4.48
CA TYR A 63 -7.67 19.18 4.71
C TYR A 63 -6.79 18.56 3.61
N CYS A 64 -7.29 18.45 2.37
CA CYS A 64 -6.45 18.13 1.20
C CYS A 64 -5.63 19.38 0.85
N GLN A 65 -4.72 19.76 1.75
CA GLN A 65 -3.78 20.86 1.59
C GLN A 65 -2.72 20.42 0.59
N ALA A 66 -2.46 21.27 -0.41
CA ALA A 66 -1.39 21.11 -1.36
C ALA A 66 -0.04 21.43 -0.68
N SER A 67 0.38 20.60 0.25
CA SER A 67 1.72 20.72 0.85
C SER A 67 2.65 19.74 0.16
N GLY A 68 3.42 20.31 -0.77
CA GLY A 68 4.81 19.98 -1.06
C GLY A 68 5.20 18.50 -1.11
N VAL A 69 5.43 18.02 -2.34
CA VAL A 69 6.58 17.21 -2.76
C VAL A 69 7.25 16.37 -1.67
N GLU A 70 6.98 15.06 -1.69
CA GLU A 70 7.85 14.09 -1.04
C GLU A 70 9.21 14.09 -1.78
N THR A 71 10.28 14.53 -1.13
CA THR A 71 11.66 14.28 -1.59
C THR A 71 12.50 13.65 -0.49
N LYS A 72 12.90 12.41 -0.79
CA LYS A 72 13.96 11.55 -0.21
C LYS A 72 13.79 11.05 1.23
#